data_AF-A0A2N3LDC7-F1
#
_entry.id   AF-A0A2N3LDC7-F1
#
_cell.length_a   1.000
_cell.length_b   1.000
_cell.length_c   1.000
_cell.angle_alpha   90.00
_cell.angle_beta   90.00
_cell.angle_gamma   90.00
#
_symmetry.space_group_name_H-M   'P 1'
#
loop_
_entity.id
_entity.type
_entity.pdbx_description
1 polymer ?
#
loop_
_entity_poly.entity_id
_entity_poly.type
_entity_poly.pdbx_seq_one_letter_code
_entity_poly.pdbx_strand_id
1 'polypeptide(L)'
;MGFRIGSYYIGSSEPQISIANEEIIPSPPSNWTSGYNFVYFTFNNDADCTVLINGKDEPLFVRSGQGFSIGAEHPPIYSFKIVEDSIPFTWAGIY
;
A
#
# COMPACT_ATOMS: atom_id res chain seq x y z
N MET A 1 -15.45 25.37 3.41
CA MET A 1 -15.51 23.98 3.93
C MET A 1 -14.41 23.17 3.26
N GLY A 2 -13.36 22.79 3.97
CA GLY A 2 -12.37 21.84 3.46
C GLY A 2 -12.84 20.42 3.73
N PHE A 3 -13.12 19.65 2.67
CA PHE A 3 -13.32 18.20 2.80
C PHE A 3 -12.02 17.61 3.36
N ARG A 4 -12.07 17.09 4.58
CA ARG A 4 -10.98 16.26 5.10
C ARG A 4 -11.09 14.91 4.41
N ILE A 5 -10.26 14.74 3.39
CA ILE A 5 -10.02 13.45 2.74
C ILE A 5 -9.27 12.60 3.78
N GLY A 6 -9.76 11.41 4.10
CA GLY A 6 -9.17 10.58 5.15
C GLY A 6 -9.79 10.73 6.53
N SER A 7 -10.75 9.87 6.90
CA SER A 7 -11.28 9.84 8.29
C SER A 7 -10.69 8.70 9.13
N TYR A 8 -10.04 7.73 8.48
CA TYR A 8 -9.58 6.50 9.14
C TYR A 8 -8.21 6.08 8.62
N TYR A 9 -7.38 5.63 9.55
CA TYR A 9 -6.07 5.04 9.29
C TYR A 9 -6.20 3.53 9.29
N ILE A 10 -5.53 2.86 8.36
CA ILE A 10 -5.39 1.40 8.32
C ILE A 10 -3.96 1.05 7.91
N GLY A 11 -3.46 -0.10 8.35
CA GLY A 11 -2.12 -0.53 8.03
C GLY A 11 -1.71 -1.75 8.84
N SER A 12 -0.42 -2.08 8.79
CA SER A 12 0.18 -3.15 9.56
C SER A 12 0.24 -2.77 11.06
N SER A 13 -0.25 -3.66 11.93
CA SER A 13 -0.09 -3.53 13.40
C SER A 13 1.27 -4.00 13.91
N GLU A 14 1.95 -4.84 13.11
CA GLU A 14 3.24 -5.44 13.37
C GLU A 14 3.96 -5.67 12.02
N PRO A 15 5.30 -5.86 12.00
CA PRO A 15 6.01 -6.23 10.79
C PRO A 15 5.43 -7.51 10.17
N GLN A 16 5.06 -7.43 8.90
CA GLN A 16 4.50 -8.54 8.14
C GLN A 16 5.58 -9.12 7.22
N ILE A 17 5.38 -10.37 6.78
CA ILE A 17 6.25 -11.03 5.82
C ILE A 17 5.46 -11.21 4.52
N SER A 18 6.05 -10.82 3.39
CA SER A 18 5.39 -10.92 2.09
C SER A 18 5.24 -12.38 1.65
N ILE A 19 4.10 -12.68 1.02
CA ILE A 19 3.93 -13.83 0.14
C ILE A 19 4.01 -13.30 -1.29
N ALA A 20 4.75 -13.98 -2.16
CA ALA A 20 4.99 -13.51 -3.53
C ALA A 20 3.67 -13.24 -4.28
N ASN A 21 3.55 -12.04 -4.83
CA ASN A 21 2.40 -11.51 -5.58
C ASN A 21 1.09 -11.42 -4.79
N GLU A 22 1.14 -11.53 -3.46
CA GLU A 22 -0.02 -11.31 -2.61
C GLU A 22 -0.36 -9.82 -2.52
N GLU A 23 -1.66 -9.53 -2.50
CA GLU A 23 -2.19 -8.20 -2.27
C GLU A 23 -2.09 -7.86 -0.78
N ILE A 24 -1.36 -6.81 -0.43
CA ILE A 24 -1.17 -6.41 0.98
C ILE A 24 -2.31 -5.52 1.47
N ILE A 25 -3.04 -4.90 0.55
CA ILE A 25 -4.19 -4.06 0.86
C ILE A 25 -5.43 -4.96 1.07
N PRO A 26 -6.10 -4.89 2.22
CA PRO A 26 -7.29 -5.70 2.46
C PRO A 26 -8.43 -5.31 1.53
N SER A 27 -9.29 -6.26 1.20
CA SER A 27 -10.53 -5.97 0.46
C SER A 27 -11.41 -4.99 1.24
N PRO A 28 -12.14 -4.09 0.56
CA PRO A 28 -13.08 -3.19 1.21
C PRO A 28 -14.12 -3.96 2.04
N PRO A 29 -14.52 -3.44 3.21
CA PRO A 29 -15.57 -4.08 4.01
C PRO A 29 -16.91 -4.05 3.25
N SER A 30 -17.79 -5.02 3.51
CA SER A 30 -19.00 -5.25 2.70
C SER A 30 -20.00 -4.08 2.68
N ASN A 31 -19.91 -3.16 3.64
CA ASN A 31 -20.71 -1.94 3.74
C ASN A 31 -20.11 -0.73 3.02
N TRP A 32 -18.98 -0.91 2.32
CA TRP A 32 -18.24 0.16 1.65
C TRP A 32 -18.80 0.43 0.25
N THR A 33 -19.35 1.64 0.04
CA THR A 33 -20.05 2.02 -1.21
C THR A 33 -19.22 2.92 -2.13
N SER A 34 -18.06 3.39 -1.68
CA SER A 34 -17.14 4.24 -2.46
C SER A 34 -15.87 3.46 -2.84
N GLY A 35 -15.16 3.82 -3.90
CA GLY A 35 -13.93 3.09 -4.30
C GLY A 35 -12.91 3.03 -3.16
N TYR A 36 -12.32 1.84 -2.92
CA TYR A 36 -11.34 1.61 -1.85
C TYR A 36 -9.97 2.14 -2.28
N ASN A 37 -9.79 3.45 -2.09
CA ASN A 37 -8.67 4.21 -2.62
C ASN A 37 -7.95 4.94 -1.49
N PHE A 38 -6.67 4.68 -1.33
CA PHE A 38 -5.79 5.33 -0.35
C PHE A 38 -5.19 6.58 -0.95
N VAL A 39 -5.55 7.73 -0.38
CA VAL A 39 -5.06 9.06 -0.80
C VAL A 39 -3.74 9.44 -0.13
N TYR A 40 -3.42 8.76 0.98
CA TYR A 40 -2.09 8.71 1.55
C TYR A 40 -1.76 7.24 1.75
N PHE A 41 -0.55 6.84 1.38
CA PHE A 41 -0.07 5.49 1.54
C PHE A 41 1.42 5.54 1.78
N THR A 42 1.91 4.74 2.72
CA THR A 42 3.32 4.56 3.03
C THR A 42 3.59 3.08 3.15
N PHE A 43 4.66 2.64 2.52
CA PHE A 43 5.17 1.29 2.53
C PHE A 43 6.65 1.36 2.93
N ASN A 44 7.04 0.51 3.88
CA ASN A 44 8.43 0.37 4.30
C ASN A 44 8.83 -1.09 4.13
N ASN A 45 9.99 -1.31 3.55
CA ASN A 45 10.57 -2.62 3.29
C ASN A 45 11.94 -2.73 3.95
N ASP A 46 12.22 -3.87 4.57
CA ASP A 46 13.52 -4.12 5.22
C ASP A 46 14.50 -4.87 4.30
N ALA A 47 14.03 -5.34 3.14
CA ALA A 47 14.85 -5.96 2.10
C ALA A 47 14.55 -5.35 0.73
N ASP A 48 15.50 -5.45 -0.19
CA ASP A 48 15.32 -5.03 -1.58
C ASP A 48 14.17 -5.84 -2.20
N CYS A 49 13.20 -5.16 -2.81
CA CYS A 49 12.05 -5.82 -3.42
C CYS A 49 11.54 -5.05 -4.64
N THR A 50 10.58 -5.64 -5.33
CA THR A 50 9.84 -5.00 -6.40
C THR A 50 8.34 -5.04 -6.09
N VAL A 51 7.65 -3.96 -6.45
CA VAL A 51 6.24 -3.76 -6.13
C VAL A 51 5.40 -3.50 -7.38
N LEU A 52 4.22 -4.10 -7.44
CA LEU A 52 3.21 -3.83 -8.46
C LEU A 52 2.14 -2.96 -7.83
N ILE A 53 1.93 -1.78 -8.40
CA ILE A 53 1.00 -0.78 -7.87
C ILE A 53 -0.18 -0.66 -8.83
N ASN A 54 -1.39 -0.66 -8.29
CA ASN A 54 -2.63 -0.39 -9.03
C ASN A 54 -2.86 -1.32 -10.24
N GLY A 55 -2.33 -2.54 -10.20
CA GLY A 55 -2.44 -3.52 -11.27
C GLY A 55 -1.56 -3.23 -12.50
N LYS A 56 -0.55 -2.36 -12.38
CA LYS A 56 0.44 -2.14 -13.44
C LYS A 56 1.25 -3.42 -13.68
N ASP A 57 1.55 -3.76 -14.94
CA ASP A 57 2.36 -4.94 -15.31
C ASP A 57 3.86 -4.77 -15.04
N GLU A 58 4.34 -3.52 -15.00
CA GLU A 58 5.75 -3.23 -14.77
C GLU A 58 6.04 -3.03 -13.27
N PRO A 59 6.84 -3.91 -12.66
CA PRO A 59 7.21 -3.78 -11.26
C PRO A 59 8.18 -2.61 -11.02
N LEU A 60 8.04 -1.94 -9.88
CA LEU A 60 8.91 -0.87 -9.44
C LEU A 60 9.89 -1.40 -8.40
N PHE A 61 11.19 -1.21 -8.64
CA PHE A 61 12.22 -1.57 -7.66
C PHE A 61 12.24 -0.59 -6.48
N VAL A 62 12.20 -1.14 -5.28
CA VAL A 62 12.28 -0.41 -4.01
C VAL A 62 13.46 -0.96 -3.22
N ARG A 63 14.44 -0.11 -2.96
CA ARG A 63 15.61 -0.48 -2.16
C ARG A 63 15.21 -0.67 -0.69
N SER A 64 15.86 -1.62 -0.01
CA SER A 64 15.75 -1.83 1.43
C SER A 64 15.91 -0.50 2.19
N GLY A 65 14.97 -0.24 3.11
CA GLY A 65 14.92 0.95 3.95
C GLY A 65 14.50 2.24 3.24
N GLN A 66 14.29 2.23 1.92
CA GLN A 66 13.83 3.41 1.18
C GLN A 66 12.30 3.58 1.28
N GLY A 67 11.57 2.46 1.21
CA GLY A 67 10.11 2.48 1.18
C GLY A 67 9.53 3.17 -0.05
N PHE A 68 8.21 3.35 -0.02
CA PHE A 68 7.43 4.03 -1.03
C PHE A 68 6.32 4.83 -0.32
N SER A 69 6.11 6.09 -0.71
CA SER A 69 5.04 6.90 -0.12
C SER A 69 4.36 7.79 -1.15
N ILE A 70 3.07 8.02 -0.94
CA ILE A 70 2.25 8.95 -1.72
C ILE A 70 1.42 9.83 -0.79
N GLY A 71 1.12 11.03 -1.28
CA GLY A 71 0.22 12.00 -0.67
C GLY A 71 -0.95 12.36 -1.58
N ALA A 72 -1.81 13.28 -1.12
CA ALA A 72 -3.06 13.65 -1.80
C ALA A 72 -2.88 14.26 -3.21
N GLU A 73 -1.67 14.69 -3.56
CA GLU A 73 -1.31 15.19 -4.89
C GLU A 73 -0.98 14.08 -5.90
N HIS A 74 -0.85 12.82 -5.44
CA HIS A 74 -0.51 11.67 -6.26
C HIS A 74 -1.76 10.86 -6.63
N PRO A 75 -1.69 9.99 -7.67
CA PRO A 75 -2.73 9.01 -7.92
C PRO A 75 -2.95 8.11 -6.70
N PRO A 76 -4.21 7.86 -6.30
CA PRO A 76 -4.49 7.03 -5.13
C PRO A 76 -4.08 5.57 -5.36
N ILE A 77 -3.78 4.87 -4.28
CA ILE A 77 -3.45 3.44 -4.29
C ILE A 77 -4.73 2.65 -4.03
N TYR A 78 -5.01 1.62 -4.83
CA TYR A 78 -6.10 0.66 -4.60
C TYR A 78 -5.64 -0.80 -4.67
N SER A 79 -4.40 -1.04 -5.11
CA SER A 79 -3.74 -2.34 -5.13
C SER A 79 -2.24 -2.14 -4.96
N PHE A 80 -1.62 -2.97 -4.13
CA PHE A 80 -0.20 -2.96 -3.86
C PHE A 80 0.27 -4.40 -3.59
N LYS A 81 1.13 -4.91 -4.45
CA LYS A 81 1.67 -6.28 -4.34
C LYS A 81 3.19 -6.25 -4.28
N ILE A 82 3.76 -7.11 -3.45
CA ILE A 82 5.21 -7.35 -3.43
C ILE A 82 5.44 -8.58 -4.29
N VAL A 83 6.33 -8.48 -5.28
CA VAL A 83 6.55 -9.57 -6.25
C VAL A 83 7.29 -10.73 -5.58
N GLU A 84 8.24 -10.43 -4.70
CA GLU A 84 9.04 -11.40 -3.98
C GLU A 84 8.35 -11.89 -2.70
N ASP A 85 8.69 -13.11 -2.28
CA ASP A 85 8.31 -13.67 -1.00
C ASP A 85 9.33 -13.33 0.09
N SER A 86 8.93 -13.54 1.35
CA SER A 86 9.80 -13.42 2.52
C SER A 86 10.41 -12.03 2.74
N ILE A 87 9.82 -10.97 2.17
CA ILE A 87 10.23 -9.58 2.40
C ILE A 87 9.55 -9.08 3.68
N PRO A 88 10.29 -8.65 4.71
CA PRO A 88 9.70 -7.99 5.86
C PRO A 88 9.25 -6.58 5.48
N PHE A 89 8.01 -6.25 5.79
CA PHE A 89 7.42 -4.96 5.44
C PHE A 89 6.42 -4.45 6.47
N THR A 90 6.17 -3.14 6.42
CA THR A 90 5.02 -2.49 7.06
C THR A 90 4.39 -1.51 6.08
N TRP A 91 3.10 -1.26 6.23
CA TRP A 91 2.44 -0.21 5.47
C TRP A 91 1.38 0.51 6.29
N ALA A 92 1.03 1.70 5.86
CA ALA A 92 -0.07 2.49 6.41
C ALA A 92 -0.74 3.28 5.29
N GLY A 93 -2.05 3.42 5.38
CA GLY A 93 -2.86 4.14 4.42
C GLY A 93 -3.97 4.95 5.08
N ILE A 94 -4.43 5.97 4.36
CA ILE A 94 -5.55 6.82 4.73
C ILE A 94 -6.55 6.84 3.58
N TYR A 95 -7.82 6.56 3.89
CA TYR A 95 -8.96 6.55 2.96
C TYR A 95 -10.07 7.52 3.40
#